data_AF-A0A972BG10-F1
#
_entry.id   AF-A0A972BG10-F1
#
_cell.length_a   1.000
_cell.length_b   1.000
_cell.length_c   1.000
_cell.angle_alpha   90.00
_cell.angle_beta   90.00
_cell.angle_gamma   90.00
#
_symmetry.space_group_name_H-M   'P 1'
#
loop_
_entity.id
_entity.type
_entity.pdbx_description
1 polymer ?
#
loop_
_entity_poly.entity_id
_entity_poly.type
_entity_poly.pdbx_seq_one_letter_code
_entity_poly.pdbx_strand_id
1 'polypeptide(L)' 'MYDQFSLVEDQVVEESSADDLGTLIEQARQEWLSAMAYFDNVEDPDLVDYAVYSVEAAERKYMYLLKKAKGGPETVDG' A
#
# COMPACT_ATOMS: atom_id res chain seq x y z
N MET A 1 -15.42 -14.66 28.71
CA MET A 1 -16.54 -14.71 27.76
C MET A 1 -16.11 -13.89 26.55
N TYR A 2 -15.46 -14.54 25.58
CA TYR A 2 -15.12 -13.90 24.30
C TYR A 2 -16.32 -14.06 23.40
N ASP A 3 -17.10 -12.98 23.22
CA ASP A 3 -17.87 -12.78 22.01
C ASP A 3 -18.41 -11.33 21.95
N GLN A 4 -17.75 -10.48 21.17
CA GLN A 4 -18.35 -9.29 20.54
C GLN A 4 -17.35 -8.76 19.50
N PHE A 5 -17.80 -8.69 18.24
CA PHE A 5 -17.12 -8.22 17.01
C PHE A 5 -16.14 -9.25 16.39
N SER A 6 -16.47 -10.06 15.39
CA SER A 6 -17.37 -9.93 14.24
C SER A 6 -17.27 -8.59 13.50
N LEU A 7 -16.31 -8.54 12.57
CA LEU A 7 -16.32 -7.84 11.27
C LEU A 7 -15.15 -8.50 10.53
N VAL A 8 -15.35 -9.53 9.70
CA VAL A 8 -15.68 -9.39 8.27
C VAL A 8 -14.98 -8.12 7.75
N GLU A 9 -13.88 -8.20 7.02
CA GLU A 9 -13.84 -8.79 5.69
C GLU A 9 -12.48 -9.48 5.45
N ASP A 10 -12.59 -10.76 5.12
CA ASP A 10 -11.72 -11.42 4.16
C ASP A 10 -11.61 -10.50 2.93
N GLN A 11 -10.56 -9.67 2.88
CA GLN A 11 -10.27 -8.90 1.67
C GLN A 11 -9.71 -9.87 0.63
N VAL A 12 -10.65 -10.56 0.00
CA VAL A 12 -10.55 -11.07 -1.36
C VAL A 12 -10.08 -9.92 -2.26
N VAL A 13 -8.78 -9.84 -2.51
CA VAL A 13 -8.27 -9.02 -3.62
C VAL A 13 -8.49 -9.85 -4.88
N GLU A 14 -9.73 -9.84 -5.35
CA GLU A 14 -10.15 -10.40 -6.65
C GLU A 14 -9.50 -9.65 -7.82
N GLU A 15 -9.39 -10.36 -8.92
CA GLU A 15 -8.57 -10.07 -10.09
C GLU A 15 -9.10 -8.93 -11.00
N SER A 16 -8.22 -7.96 -11.29
CA SER A 16 -7.85 -7.47 -12.62
C SER A 16 -8.95 -6.96 -13.59
N SER A 17 -9.28 -5.67 -13.47
CA SER A 17 -9.76 -4.80 -14.56
C SER A 17 -8.96 -3.48 -14.64
N ALA A 18 -9.02 -2.76 -15.77
CA ALA A 18 -8.26 -1.51 -15.95
C ALA A 18 -8.73 -0.37 -15.02
N ASP A 19 -9.98 -0.40 -14.55
CA ASP A 19 -10.50 0.51 -13.50
C ASP A 19 -9.84 0.22 -12.13
N ASP A 20 -9.40 -1.02 -11.90
CA ASP A 20 -8.74 -1.41 -10.66
C ASP A 20 -7.33 -0.84 -10.57
N LEU A 21 -6.61 -0.70 -11.69
CA LEU A 21 -5.24 -0.19 -11.64
C LEU A 21 -5.17 1.28 -11.20
N GLY A 22 -6.10 2.12 -11.68
CA GLY A 22 -6.20 3.51 -11.23
C GLY A 22 -6.55 3.60 -9.74
N THR A 23 -7.47 2.76 -9.29
CA THR A 23 -7.86 2.65 -7.87
C THR A 23 -6.69 2.20 -7.00
N LEU A 24 -5.92 1.19 -7.42
CA LEU A 24 -4.74 0.70 -6.73
C LEU A 24 -3.64 1.77 -6.65
N ILE A 25 -3.47 2.58 -7.69
CA ILE A 25 -2.52 3.70 -7.69
C ILE A 25 -2.92 4.74 -6.64
N GLU A 26 -4.18 5.14 -6.60
CA GLU A 26 -4.63 6.11 -5.59
C GLU A 26 -4.55 5.54 -4.18
N GLN A 27 -4.90 4.26 -3.98
CA GLN A 27 -4.73 3.59 -2.68
C GLN A 27 -3.27 3.59 -2.25
N ALA A 28 -2.33 3.18 -3.12
CA ALA A 28 -0.91 3.20 -2.81
C ALA A 28 -0.39 4.62 -2.53
N ARG A 29 -0.96 5.64 -3.20
CA ARG A 29 -0.66 7.05 -2.92
C ARG A 29 -1.12 7.45 -1.51
N GLN A 30 -2.34 7.08 -1.13
CA GLN A 30 -2.89 7.38 0.19
C GLN A 30 -2.14 6.64 1.30
N GLU A 31 -1.74 5.38 1.07
CA GLU A 31 -0.87 4.61 1.96
C GLU A 31 0.47 5.33 2.15
N TRP A 32 1.09 5.80 1.07
CA TRP A 32 2.36 6.52 1.15
C TRP A 32 2.24 7.83 1.92
N LEU A 33 1.21 8.64 1.63
CA LEU A 33 0.94 9.88 2.37
C LEU A 33 0.71 9.61 3.86
N SER A 34 -0.02 8.55 4.19
CA SER A 34 -0.30 8.15 5.56
C SER A 34 0.97 7.67 6.28
N ALA A 35 1.83 6.91 5.59
CA ALA A 35 3.11 6.47 6.13
C ALA A 35 4.06 7.65 6.40
N MET A 36 4.11 8.64 5.50
CA MET A 36 4.89 9.86 5.71
C MET A 36 4.36 10.64 6.91
N ALA A 37 3.04 10.83 7.00
CA ALA A 37 2.43 11.48 8.16
C ALA A 37 2.73 10.74 9.48
N TYR A 38 2.72 9.40 9.46
CA TYR A 38 3.12 8.61 10.61
C TYR A 38 4.59 8.82 10.97
N PHE A 39 5.50 8.77 9.99
CA PHE A 39 6.93 9.04 10.19
C PHE A 39 7.20 10.44 10.72
N ASP A 40 6.48 11.46 10.25
CA ASP A 40 6.64 12.83 10.72
C ASP A 40 6.19 13.04 12.17
N ASN A 41 5.28 12.18 12.66
CA ASN A 41 4.69 12.28 14.00
C ASN A 41 5.13 11.17 14.97
N VAL A 42 6.00 10.24 14.55
CA VAL A 42 6.45 9.16 15.42
C VAL A 42 7.43 9.72 16.46
N GLU A 43 7.05 9.64 17.73
CA GLU A 43 7.89 10.07 18.85
C GLU A 43 8.55 8.89 19.57
N ASP A 44 8.04 7.68 19.37
CA ASP A 44 8.55 6.45 19.96
C ASP A 44 9.80 5.98 19.20
N PRO A 45 11.00 5.99 19.82
CA PRO A 45 12.24 5.56 19.17
C PRO A 45 12.19 4.13 18.65
N ASP A 46 11.43 3.24 19.32
CA ASP A 46 11.33 1.83 18.94
C ASP A 46 10.45 1.63 17.68
N LEU A 47 9.68 2.65 17.30
CA LEU A 47 8.81 2.63 16.12
C LEU A 47 9.38 3.40 14.92
N VAL A 48 10.49 4.13 15.09
CA VAL A 48 11.10 4.93 14.01
C VAL A 48 11.50 4.04 12.83
N ASP A 49 12.17 2.92 13.08
CA ASP A 49 12.59 2.00 12.02
C ASP A 49 11.40 1.42 11.26
N TYR A 50 10.31 1.11 11.98
CA TYR A 50 9.06 0.69 11.37
C TYR A 50 8.45 1.79 10.50
N ALA A 51 8.46 3.03 10.96
CA ALA A 51 7.96 4.18 10.21
C ALA A 51 8.76 4.40 8.92
N VAL A 52 10.10 4.35 9.00
CA VAL A 52 10.99 4.45 7.82
C VAL A 52 10.68 3.35 6.82
N TYR A 53 10.64 2.09 7.27
CA TYR A 53 10.34 0.94 6.41
C TYR A 53 8.97 1.07 5.74
N SER A 54 7.97 1.57 6.47
CA SER A 54 6.61 1.73 5.97
C SER A 54 6.53 2.79 4.86
N VAL A 55 7.20 3.94 5.02
CA VAL A 55 7.29 4.97 3.98
C VAL A 55 7.95 4.40 2.73
N GLU A 56 9.08 3.74 2.93
CA GLU A 56 9.89 3.14 1.87
C GLU A 56 9.16 2.04 1.08
N ALA A 57 8.36 1.22 1.77
CA ALA A 57 7.57 0.17 1.14
C ALA A 57 6.40 0.76 0.33
N ALA A 58 5.68 1.73 0.90
CA ALA A 58 4.55 2.39 0.23
C ALA A 58 4.99 3.19 -1.01
N GLU A 59 6.12 3.90 -0.93
CA GLU A 59 6.70 4.61 -2.07
C GLU A 59 7.02 3.65 -3.23
N ARG A 60 7.71 2.53 -2.93
CA ARG A 60 8.06 1.51 -3.94
C ARG A 60 6.81 0.90 -4.59
N LYS A 61 5.77 0.60 -3.80
CA LYS A 61 4.48 0.09 -4.29
C LYS A 61 3.82 1.10 -5.24
N TYR A 62 3.73 2.37 -4.84
CA TYR A 62 3.16 3.42 -5.68
C TYR A 62 3.94 3.61 -7.00
N MET A 63 5.28 3.65 -6.93
CA MET A 63 6.12 3.75 -8.12
C MET A 63 5.97 2.56 -9.06
N TYR A 64 5.87 1.35 -8.52
CA TYR A 64 5.62 0.14 -9.32
C TYR A 64 4.29 0.23 -10.08
N LEU A 65 3.20 0.60 -9.39
CA LEU A 65 1.89 0.72 -10.01
C LEU A 65 1.83 1.82 -11.07
N LEU A 66 2.50 2.96 -10.84
CA LEU A 66 2.66 4.01 -11.84
C LEU A 66 3.42 3.53 -13.08
N LYS A 67 4.48 2.72 -12.91
CA LYS A 67 5.19 2.11 -14.04
C LYS A 67 4.28 1.15 -14.80
N LYS A 68 3.51 0.32 -14.09
CA LYS A 68 2.53 -0.61 -14.67
C LYS A 68 1.47 0.12 -15.51
N ALA A 69 0.90 1.21 -15.00
CA ALA A 69 -0.10 2.00 -15.73
C ALA A 69 0.47 2.74 -16.96
N LYS A 70 1.76 3.08 -16.96
CA LYS A 70 2.45 3.70 -18.11
C LYS A 70 2.85 2.69 -19.20
N GLY A 71 2.55 1.39 -19.03
CA GLY A 71 3.03 0.35 -19.93
C GLY A 71 4.52 0.06 -19.79
N GLY A 72 5.08 0.24 -18.57
CA GLY A 72 6.48 -0.04 -18.26
C GLY A 72 6.90 -1.47 -18.59
N PRO A 73 8.21 -1.71 -18.86
CA PRO A 73 8.68 -2.92 -19.51
C PRO A 73 8.61 -4.12 -18.56
N GLU A 74 7.55 -4.92 -18.67
CA GLU A 74 7.60 -6.39 -18.53
C GLU A 74 6.20 -7.01 -18.69
N THR A 75 5.86 -7.28 -19.95
CA THR A 75 5.38 -8.60 -20.34
C THR A 75 6.61 -9.46 -20.66
N VAL A 76 7.55 -9.67 -19.73
CA VAL A 76 8.68 -10.61 -19.89
C VAL A 76 9.12 -11.14 -18.52
N ASP A 77 8.34 -12.06 -17.97
CA ASP A 77 8.82 -13.19 -17.15
C ASP A 77 7.58 -14.10 -17.05
N GLY A 78 7.55 -15.35 -17.48
CA GLY A 78 8.59 -16.38 -17.53
C GLY A 78 7.91 -17.65 -17.00
#